data_AF-A0A2H9PE44-F1
#
_entry.id   AF-A0A2H9PE44-F1
#
_cell.length_a   1.000
_cell.length_b   1.000
_cell.length_c   1.000
_cell.angle_alpha   90.00
_cell.angle_beta   90.00
_cell.angle_gamma   90.00
#
_symmetry.space_group_name_H-M   'P 1'
#
loop_
_entity.id
_entity.type
_entity.pdbx_description
1 polymer ?
#
loop_
_entity_poly.entity_id
_entity_poly.type
_entity_poly.pdbx_seq_one_letter_code
_entity_poly.pdbx_strand_id
1 'polypeptide(L)'
;MTNNTANSNNDAGIYIFYNSNFNEILNNKILNNSNTGITISNCDPRRYCYDAGNSNNIIEDNKISNNGVGIFSQQSNSIINNNFVCGNANLDFNYSAWQYKFWG
;
A
#
# COMPACT_ATOMS: atom_id res chain seq x y z
N MET A 1 -5.26 0.49 11.99
CA MET A 1 -4.89 1.91 12.11
C MET A 1 -5.98 2.76 11.47
N THR A 2 -6.60 3.64 12.25
CA THR A 2 -7.73 4.45 11.77
C THR A 2 -7.60 5.91 12.14
N ASN A 3 -7.92 6.84 11.23
CA ASN A 3 -7.94 8.29 11.48
C ASN A 3 -6.59 8.91 11.87
N ASN A 4 -5.49 8.46 11.26
CA ASN A 4 -4.15 9.00 11.50
C ASN A 4 -3.63 9.81 10.31
N THR A 5 -2.56 10.58 10.53
CA THR A 5 -1.80 11.24 9.47
C THR A 5 -0.39 10.67 9.40
N ALA A 6 0.00 10.11 8.25
CA ALA A 6 1.37 9.72 7.95
C ALA A 6 1.98 10.71 6.95
N ASN A 7 2.90 11.55 7.42
CA ASN A 7 3.40 12.69 6.65
C ASN A 7 4.93 12.81 6.69
N SER A 8 5.53 13.15 5.55
CA SER A 8 6.96 13.54 5.46
C SER A 8 7.95 12.48 5.95
N ASN A 9 7.62 11.20 5.79
CA ASN A 9 8.57 10.13 6.07
C ASN A 9 9.59 10.02 4.94
N ASN A 10 10.82 9.63 5.30
CA ASN A 10 11.93 9.49 4.35
C ASN A 10 11.80 8.29 3.40
N ASP A 11 10.79 7.44 3.59
CA ASP A 11 10.52 6.27 2.75
C ASP A 11 9.01 6.07 2.56
N ALA A 12 8.37 5.19 3.34
CA ALA A 12 6.94 4.91 3.27
C ALA A 12 6.15 5.67 4.35
N GLY A 13 4.92 6.07 4.04
CA GLY A 13 3.97 6.53 5.06
C GLY A 13 3.51 5.38 5.96
N ILE A 14 3.12 4.26 5.34
CA ILE A 14 2.78 3.02 6.02
C ILE A 14 3.42 1.85 5.29
N TYR A 15 4.03 0.92 6.05
CA TYR A 15 4.65 -0.28 5.51
C TYR A 15 4.07 -1.53 6.19
N ILE A 16 3.38 -2.37 5.43
CA ILE A 16 2.90 -3.70 5.85
C ILE A 16 3.91 -4.74 5.36
N PHE A 17 4.63 -5.36 6.29
CA PHE A 17 5.77 -6.23 6.00
C PHE A 17 5.63 -7.61 6.66
N TYR A 18 6.21 -8.62 6.01
CA TYR A 18 6.48 -9.96 6.55
C TYR A 18 5.31 -10.64 7.26
N ASN A 19 4.46 -11.31 6.47
CA ASN A 19 3.33 -12.10 7.00
C ASN A 19 2.41 -11.28 7.94
N SER A 20 2.32 -9.97 7.71
CA SER A 20 1.38 -9.10 8.40
C SER A 20 0.03 -9.25 7.74
N ASN A 21 -0.86 -9.94 8.45
CA ASN A 21 -2.16 -10.35 7.95
C ASN A 21 -3.30 -9.73 8.77
N PHE A 22 -4.47 -9.61 8.16
CA PHE A 22 -5.71 -9.19 8.83
C PHE A 22 -5.62 -7.80 9.49
N ASN A 23 -4.80 -6.90 8.93
CA ASN A 23 -4.72 -5.52 9.40
C ASN A 23 -5.72 -4.64 8.65
N GLU A 24 -6.29 -3.67 9.36
CA GLU A 24 -7.18 -2.67 8.80
C GLU A 24 -6.51 -1.30 8.79
N ILE A 25 -6.48 -0.64 7.65
CA ILE A 25 -5.94 0.72 7.46
C ILE A 25 -7.05 1.57 6.86
N LEU A 26 -7.76 2.29 7.73
CA LEU A 26 -9.01 2.95 7.37
C LEU A 26 -8.92 4.46 7.62
N ASN A 27 -9.44 5.29 6.72
CA ASN A 27 -9.64 6.73 6.98
C ASN A 27 -8.36 7.50 7.38
N ASN A 28 -7.18 7.12 6.88
CA ASN A 28 -5.93 7.84 7.17
C ASN A 28 -5.60 8.87 6.07
N LYS A 29 -4.84 9.89 6.43
CA LYS A 29 -4.26 10.87 5.50
C LYS A 29 -2.77 10.60 5.32
N ILE A 30 -2.34 10.27 4.11
CA ILE A 30 -0.98 9.80 3.84
C ILE A 30 -0.36 10.66 2.75
N LEU A 31 0.63 11.48 3.09
CA LEU A 31 1.15 12.50 2.18
C LEU A 31 2.63 12.80 2.34
N ASN A 32 3.25 13.31 1.28
CA ASN A 32 4.62 13.83 1.29
C ASN A 32 5.70 12.79 1.69
N ASN A 33 5.46 11.49 1.49
CA ASN A 33 6.46 10.46 1.80
C ASN A 33 7.37 10.22 0.59
N SER A 34 8.68 10.15 0.82
CA SER A 34 9.68 10.17 -0.26
C SER A 34 9.55 9.03 -1.26
N ASN A 35 9.08 7.86 -0.84
CA ASN A 35 8.98 6.68 -1.69
C ASN A 35 7.53 6.24 -1.90
N THR A 36 6.84 5.76 -0.88
CA THR A 36 5.46 5.25 -1.03
C THR A 36 4.51 5.86 -0.01
N GLY A 37 3.24 6.00 -0.37
CA GLY A 37 2.19 6.27 0.61
C GLY A 37 1.98 5.02 1.48
N ILE A 38 1.49 3.95 0.86
CA ILE A 38 1.32 2.63 1.49
C ILE A 38 2.11 1.59 0.71
N THR A 39 2.94 0.81 1.40
CA THR A 39 3.56 -0.40 0.86
C THR A 39 2.96 -1.65 1.50
N ILE A 40 2.55 -2.61 0.66
CA ILE A 40 2.27 -3.99 1.04
C ILE A 40 3.21 -4.87 0.22
N SER A 41 4.23 -5.43 0.86
CA SER A 41 5.25 -6.19 0.14
C SER A 41 5.83 -7.26 1.03
N ASN A 42 6.02 -8.45 0.45
CA ASN A 42 6.76 -9.55 1.07
C ASN A 42 8.27 -9.41 0.81
N CYS A 43 8.64 -8.48 -0.07
CA CYS A 43 10.01 -8.13 -0.39
C CYS A 43 10.44 -6.92 0.43
N ASP A 44 11.46 -7.13 1.25
CA ASP A 44 12.24 -6.05 1.86
C ASP A 44 13.05 -5.34 0.75
N PRO A 45 13.02 -4.00 0.66
CA PRO A 45 13.95 -3.22 -0.16
C PRO A 45 15.43 -3.61 0.03
N ARG A 46 15.78 -4.19 1.19
CA ARG A 46 17.13 -4.62 1.58
C ARG A 46 17.47 -6.08 1.23
N ARG A 47 16.68 -6.74 0.36
CA ARG A 47 17.00 -7.94 -0.47
C ARG A 47 16.35 -9.28 -0.11
N TYR A 48 15.43 -9.38 0.84
CA TYR A 48 14.75 -10.65 1.11
C TYR A 48 13.28 -10.57 0.75
N CYS A 49 12.89 -11.33 -0.27
CA CYS A 49 11.49 -11.67 -0.54
C CYS A 49 11.18 -12.98 0.18
N TYR A 50 10.07 -13.01 0.89
CA TYR A 50 9.61 -14.20 1.61
C TYR A 50 8.40 -14.82 0.91
N ASP A 51 8.35 -16.16 0.92
CA ASP A 51 7.27 -16.93 0.28
C ASP A 51 5.95 -16.82 1.06
N ALA A 52 6.01 -16.60 2.38
CA ALA A 52 4.84 -16.35 3.21
C ALA A 52 4.40 -14.88 3.08
N GLY A 53 3.24 -14.67 2.44
CA GLY A 53 2.81 -13.35 2.02
C GLY A 53 1.89 -12.60 2.98
N ASN A 54 1.97 -11.27 2.93
CA ASN A 54 0.98 -10.38 3.54
C ASN A 54 -0.38 -10.62 2.89
N SER A 55 -1.36 -10.94 3.72
CA SER A 55 -2.67 -11.39 3.26
C SER A 55 -3.83 -10.83 4.07
N ASN A 56 -4.98 -10.73 3.41
CA ASN A 56 -6.25 -10.34 4.05
C ASN A 56 -6.21 -9.01 4.81
N ASN A 57 -5.36 -8.06 4.40
CA ASN A 57 -5.42 -6.71 4.94
C ASN A 57 -6.51 -5.91 4.21
N ILE A 58 -7.10 -4.93 4.89
CA ILE A 58 -8.11 -4.03 4.32
C ILE A 58 -7.52 -2.61 4.34
N ILE A 59 -7.43 -1.99 3.17
CA ILE A 59 -7.00 -0.60 3.00
C ILE A 59 -8.14 0.14 2.33
N GLU A 60 -8.81 0.98 3.10
CA GLU A 60 -10.06 1.61 2.67
C GLU A 60 -10.20 3.05 3.16
N ASP A 61 -10.86 3.89 2.37
CA ASP A 61 -11.18 5.29 2.70
C ASP A 61 -9.97 6.19 3.04
N ASN A 62 -8.76 5.82 2.62
CA ASN A 62 -7.57 6.65 2.86
C ASN A 62 -7.45 7.74 1.79
N LYS A 63 -6.90 8.90 2.18
CA LYS A 63 -6.52 10.00 1.28
C LYS A 63 -5.00 10.01 1.11
N ILE A 64 -4.53 9.72 -0.10
CA ILE A 64 -3.12 9.46 -0.39
C ILE A 64 -2.63 10.35 -1.53
N SER A 65 -1.67 11.23 -1.25
CA SER A 65 -1.22 12.21 -2.24
C SER A 65 0.21 12.70 -2.03
N ASN A 66 0.88 13.15 -3.09
CA ASN A 66 2.24 13.70 -3.03
C ASN A 66 3.28 12.74 -2.43
N ASN A 67 3.17 11.44 -2.69
CA ASN A 67 4.22 10.47 -2.41
C ASN A 67 4.95 10.10 -3.70
N GLY A 68 6.04 9.34 -3.64
CA GLY A 68 6.63 8.77 -4.86
C GLY A 68 5.65 7.87 -5.61
N VAL A 69 5.14 6.84 -4.94
CA VAL A 69 4.03 5.99 -5.38
C VAL A 69 2.92 6.06 -4.34
N GLY A 70 1.64 6.15 -4.75
CA GLY A 70 0.52 6.22 -3.81
C GLY A 70 0.36 4.93 -3.00
N ILE A 71 -0.10 3.86 -3.65
CA ILE A 71 -0.17 2.51 -3.08
C ILE A 71 0.69 1.55 -3.89
N PHE A 72 1.70 0.98 -3.26
CA PHE A 72 2.51 -0.11 -3.80
C PHE A 72 2.08 -1.42 -3.12
N SER A 73 1.54 -2.37 -3.88
CA SER A 73 1.15 -3.67 -3.34
C SER A 73 1.52 -4.81 -4.29
N GLN A 74 2.55 -5.55 -3.93
CA GLN A 74 3.07 -6.67 -4.70
C GLN A 74 2.89 -7.97 -3.91
N GLN A 75 2.49 -9.04 -4.60
CA GLN A 75 2.37 -10.39 -4.00
C GLN A 75 1.47 -10.42 -2.75
N SER A 76 0.37 -9.68 -2.79
CA SER A 76 -0.59 -9.54 -1.70
C SER A 76 -2.01 -9.76 -2.20
N ASN A 77 -2.81 -10.49 -1.43
CA ASN A 77 -4.25 -10.70 -1.69
C ASN A 77 -5.13 -9.74 -0.85
N SER A 78 -4.56 -8.65 -0.36
CA SER A 78 -5.26 -7.65 0.45
C SER A 78 -6.33 -6.91 -0.35
N ILE A 79 -7.37 -6.45 0.33
CA ILE A 79 -8.46 -5.65 -0.23
C ILE A 79 -8.04 -4.17 -0.18
N ILE A 80 -8.01 -3.53 -1.34
CA ILE A 80 -7.74 -2.09 -1.47
C ILE A 80 -8.96 -1.49 -2.15
N ASN A 81 -9.77 -0.74 -1.41
CA ASN A 81 -11.06 -0.22 -1.89
C ASN A 81 -11.27 1.23 -1.48
N ASN A 82 -12.05 1.99 -2.26
CA ASN A 82 -12.50 3.36 -1.94
C ASN A 82 -11.42 4.35 -1.42
N ASN A 83 -10.15 4.17 -1.79
CA ASN A 83 -9.09 5.11 -1.44
C ASN A 83 -9.05 6.24 -2.46
N PHE A 84 -8.92 7.48 -2.00
CA PHE A 84 -8.65 8.63 -2.86
C PHE A 84 -7.14 8.79 -3.03
N VAL A 85 -6.62 8.38 -4.18
CA VAL A 85 -5.17 8.38 -4.47
C VAL A 85 -4.90 9.23 -5.70
N CYS A 86 -4.16 10.33 -5.53
CA CYS A 86 -3.87 11.25 -6.63
C CYS A 86 -2.60 12.07 -6.40
N GLY A 87 -1.97 12.54 -7.49
CA GLY A 87 -0.88 13.49 -7.42
C GLY A 87 0.37 12.92 -6.77
N ASN A 88 0.62 11.61 -6.93
CA ASN A 88 1.88 10.98 -6.58
C ASN A 88 2.87 11.12 -7.76
N ALA A 89 4.17 11.20 -7.47
CA ALA A 89 5.18 11.60 -8.44
C ALA A 89 5.38 10.59 -9.57
N ASN A 90 5.30 9.29 -9.26
CA ASN A 90 5.53 8.20 -10.20
C ASN A 90 4.22 7.52 -10.61
N LEU A 91 3.52 6.91 -9.64
CA LEU A 91 2.27 6.16 -9.88
C LEU A 91 1.31 6.35 -8.71
N ASP A 92 0.02 6.47 -8.99
CA ASP A 92 -0.99 6.43 -7.92
C ASP A 92 -1.16 5.01 -7.37
N PHE A 93 -1.14 4.00 -8.24
CA PHE A 93 -1.22 2.59 -7.85
C PHE A 93 -0.17 1.75 -8.58
N ASN A 94 0.50 0.87 -7.85
CA ASN A 94 1.39 -0.15 -8.39
C ASN A 94 1.02 -1.51 -7.78
N TYR A 95 0.21 -2.30 -8.50
CA TYR A 95 -0.37 -3.55 -8.03
C TYR A 95 -0.06 -4.72 -8.98
N SER A 96 0.33 -5.87 -8.44
CA SER A 96 0.67 -7.07 -9.25
C SER A 96 -0.55 -7.86 -9.74
N ALA A 97 -1.73 -7.69 -9.13
CA ALA A 97 -2.89 -8.54 -9.38
C ALA A 97 -3.93 -7.96 -10.37
N TRP A 98 -3.51 -7.10 -11.30
CA TRP A 98 -4.25 -6.89 -12.57
C TRP A 98 -4.13 -8.11 -13.51
N GLN A 99 -4.06 -9.34 -12.96
CA GLN A 99 -4.34 -10.53 -13.73
C GLN A 99 -5.85 -10.62 -13.87
N TYR A 100 -6.34 -10.10 -15.00
CA TYR A 100 -7.72 -10.17 -15.45
C TYR A 100 -8.38 -11.50 -15.05
N LYS A 101 -9.36 -11.45 -14.14
CA LYS A 101 -10.38 -12.51 -14.07
C LYS A 101 -11.32 -12.30 -15.25
N PHE A 102 -11.00 -12.92 -16.38
CA PHE A 102 -12.04 -13.19 -17.37
C PHE A 102 -13.00 -14.19 -16.74
N TRP A 103 -14.23 -13.76 -16.47
CA TRP A 103 -15.34 -14.67 -16.26
C TRP A 103 -15.76 -15.16 -17.65
N GLY A 104 -15.47 -16.43 -17.93
CA GLY A 104 -16.07 -17.17 -19.04
C GLY A 104 -17.37 -17.82 -18.61
#